data_AF-A0A9E6JQ98-F1
#
_entry.id   AF-A0A9E6JQ98-F1
#
_cell.length_a   1.000
_cell.length_b   1.000
_cell.length_c   1.000
_cell.angle_alpha   90.00
_cell.angle_beta   90.00
_cell.angle_gamma   90.00
#
_symmetry.space_group_name_H-M   'P 1'
#
loop_
_entity.id
_entity.type
_entity.pdbx_description
1 polymer ?
#
loop_
_entity_poly.entity_id
_entity_poly.type
_entity_poly.pdbx_seq_one_letter_code
_entity_poly.pdbx_strand_id
1 'polypeptide(L)' 'MNLVLLREEDFTAPGRVRIHGRRERHVLEVHRAVVGDDLAVGLLG' A
#
# COMPACT_ATOMS: atom_id res chain seq x y z
N MET A 1 -4.19 14.56 0.14
CA MET A 1 -4.75 13.21 -0.09
C MET A 1 -3.60 12.35 -0.56
N ASN A 2 -3.03 11.51 0.30
CA ASN A 2 -1.95 10.61 -0.09
C ASN A 2 -2.58 9.29 -0.48
N LEU A 3 -2.13 8.70 -1.60
CA LEU A 3 -2.67 7.45 -2.12
C LEU A 3 -1.50 6.47 -2.19
N VAL A 4 -1.68 5.25 -1.69
CA VAL A 4 -0.64 4.22 -1.83
C VAL A 4 -0.71 3.69 -3.26
N LEU A 5 0.34 3.91 -4.04
CA LEU A 5 0.42 3.41 -5.40
C LEU A 5 1.05 2.01 -5.42
N LEU A 6 0.27 1.06 -5.94
CA LEU A 6 0.61 -0.33 -6.13
C LEU A 6 0.94 -0.59 -7.60
N ARG A 7 1.70 -1.65 -7.85
CA ARG A 7 2.01 -2.19 -9.17
C ARG A 7 1.69 -3.68 -9.18
N GLU A 8 1.55 -4.25 -10.36
CA GLU A 8 1.29 -5.70 -10.50
C GLU A 8 2.33 -6.56 -9.78
N GLU A 9 3.60 -6.15 -9.79
CA GLU A 9 4.71 -6.79 -9.07
C GLU A 9 4.55 -6.85 -7.54
N ASP A 10 3.70 -6.00 -6.95
CA ASP A 10 3.47 -6.03 -5.50
C ASP A 10 2.49 -7.15 -5.08
N PHE A 11 1.73 -7.72 -6.02
CA PHE A 11 0.76 -8.77 -5.73
C PHE A 11 1.47 -10.10 -5.48
N THR A 12 1.17 -10.67 -4.32
CA THR A 12 1.68 -11.99 -3.90
C THR A 12 0.62 -13.08 -3.98
N ALA A 13 -0.65 -12.69 -4.05
CA ALA A 13 -1.82 -13.52 -4.31
C ALA A 13 -2.98 -12.61 -4.75
N PRO A 14 -4.09 -13.16 -5.27
CA PRO A 14 -5.29 -12.37 -5.55
C PRO A 14 -5.75 -11.59 -4.32
N GLY A 15 -5.87 -10.26 -4.45
CA GLY A 15 -6.28 -9.37 -3.35
C GLY A 15 -5.24 -9.17 -2.24
N ARG A 16 -4.01 -9.68 -2.39
CA ARG A 16 -2.95 -9.55 -1.38
C ARG A 16 -1.68 -8.96 -1.96
N VAL A 17 -1.27 -7.83 -1.40
CA VAL A 17 -0.06 -7.11 -1.82
C VAL A 17 0.99 -7.06 -0.72
N ARG A 18 2.26 -6.92 -1.12
CA ARG A 18 3.39 -6.70 -0.22
C ARG A 18 4.17 -5.47 -0.64
N ILE A 19 3.97 -4.38 0.09
CA ILE A 19 4.76 -3.15 -0.05
C ILE A 19 6.01 -3.21 0.83
N HIS A 20 7.08 -2.58 0.39
CA HIS A 20 8.35 -2.49 1.11
C HIS A 20 9.05 -1.17 0.79
N GLY A 21 10.05 -0.79 1.60
CA GLY A 21 10.88 0.38 1.37
C GLY A 21 10.12 1.69 1.55
N ARG A 22 10.19 2.60 0.55
CA ARG A 22 9.55 3.93 0.67
C ARG A 22 8.03 3.84 0.89
N ARG A 23 7.35 2.89 0.25
CA ARG A 23 5.89 2.75 0.31
C ARG A 23 5.43 2.26 1.67
N GLU A 24 6.12 1.27 2.22
CA GLU A 24 5.91 0.79 3.60
C GLU A 24 6.08 1.93 4.61
N ARG A 25 7.21 2.64 4.55
CA ARG A 25 7.45 3.79 5.44
C ARG A 25 6.39 4.88 5.30
N HIS A 26 5.93 5.16 4.09
CA HIS A 26 4.88 6.14 3.86
C HIS A 26 3.55 5.71 4.51
N VAL A 27 3.19 4.43 4.42
CA VAL A 27 2.00 3.90 5.09
C VAL A 27 2.10 4.01 6.61
N LEU A 28 3.27 3.73 7.19
CA LEU A 28 3.45 3.78 8.64
C LEU A 28 3.61 5.21 9.19
N GLU A 29 4.37 6.06 8.54
CA GLU A 29 4.71 7.40 9.06
C GLU A 29 3.69 8.46 8.68
N VAL A 30 3.16 8.39 7.45
CA VAL A 30 2.26 9.42 6.90
C VAL A 30 0.80 9.01 7.06
N HIS A 31 0.45 7.79 6.65
CA HIS A 31 -0.91 7.29 6.85
C HIS A 31 -1.17 6.82 8.28
N ARG A 32 -0.12 6.43 9.02
CA ARG A 32 -0.21 5.88 10.39
C ARG A 32 -1.17 4.71 10.46
N ALA A 33 -1.19 3.90 9.40
CA ALA A 33 -2.13 2.81 9.27
C ALA A 33 -1.85 1.73 10.32
N VAL A 34 -2.91 1.21 10.91
CA VAL A 34 -2.88 0.05 11.81
C VAL A 34 -3.67 -1.11 11.21
N VAL A 35 -3.51 -2.30 11.81
CA VAL A 35 -4.27 -3.47 11.38
C VAL A 35 -5.76 -3.22 11.56
N GLY A 36 -6.52 -3.41 10.47
CA GLY A 36 -7.96 -3.15 10.43
C GLY A 36 -8.34 -1.82 9.76
N ASP A 37 -7.37 -0.95 9.45
CA ASP A 37 -7.63 0.27 8.70
C ASP A 37 -7.88 -0.02 7.21
N ASP A 38 -8.83 0.72 6.65
CA ASP A 38 -9.06 0.77 5.21
C ASP A 38 -8.25 1.91 4.58
N LEU A 39 -7.47 1.59 3.55
CA LEU A 39 -6.66 2.56 2.80
C LEU A 39 -7.10 2.62 1.34
N ALA A 40 -7.23 3.83 0.81
CA ALA A 40 -7.41 4.03 -0.62
C ALA A 40 -6.07 3.84 -1.34
N VAL A 41 -6.05 2.94 -2.31
CA VAL A 41 -4.88 2.59 -3.12
C VAL A 41 -5.16 2.82 -4.60
N GLY A 42 -4.10 3.12 -5.35
CA GLY A 42 -4.16 3.20 -6.81
C GLY A 42 -3.29 2.13 -7.42
N LEU A 43 -3.79 1.44 -8.45
CA LEU A 43 -3.00 0.50 -9.23
C LEU A 43 -2.41 1.22 -10.45
N LEU A 44 -1.09 1.18 -10.57
CA LEU A 44 -0.38 1.67 -11.75
C LEU A 44 -0.24 0.52 -12.75
N GLY A 45 -0.67 0.77 -13.99
CA GLY A 45 -0.49 -0.10 -15.16
C GLY A 45 0.56 0.46 -16.12
#